data_AF-A0A315WY25-F1
#
_entry.id   AF-A0A315WY25-F1
#
_cell.length_a   1.000
_cell.length_b   1.000
_cell.length_c   1.000
_cell.angle_alpha   90.00
_cell.angle_beta   90.00
_cell.angle_gamma   90.00
#
_symmetry.space_group_name_H-M   'P 1'
#
loop_
_entity.id
_entity.type
_entity.pdbx_description
1 polymer ?
#
loop_
_entity_poly.entity_id
_entity_poly.type
_entity_poly.pdbx_seq_one_letter_code
_entity_poly.pdbx_strand_id
1 'polypeptide(L)'
;MGNLKRALLVLCVLAIAAVILFFVLENQQSVALVLFGWSSPAIPLAVIVMLALLLGLAVGPILGGFIAIRAGRRLRRSAVRAV
;
A
#
# COMPACT_ATOMS: atom_id res chain seq x y z
N MET A 1 0.77 -22.01 18.97
CA MET A 1 -0.03 -21.03 18.20
C MET A 1 0.78 -19.86 17.64
N GLY A 2 1.84 -19.37 18.31
CA GLY A 2 2.64 -18.24 17.80
C GLY A 2 3.51 -18.57 16.58
N ASN A 3 4.04 -19.79 16.53
CA ASN A 3 4.82 -20.36 15.44
C ASN A 3 4.01 -20.53 14.14
N LEU A 4 2.75 -20.98 14.21
CA LEU A 4 1.88 -21.07 13.03
C LEU A 4 1.53 -19.68 12.47
N LYS A 5 1.23 -18.70 13.34
CA LYS A 5 1.01 -17.30 12.93
C LYS A 5 2.24 -16.71 12.25
N ARG A 6 3.45 -16.99 12.79
CA ARG A 6 4.71 -16.54 12.20
C ARG A 6 5.00 -17.23 10.86
N ALA A 7 4.75 -18.53 10.76
CA ALA A 7 4.88 -19.27 9.51
C ALA A 7 3.92 -18.75 8.42
N LEU A 8 2.67 -18.46 8.78
CA LEU A 8 1.69 -17.88 7.87
C LEU A 8 2.10 -16.47 7.41
N LEU A 9 2.64 -15.65 8.31
CA LEU A 9 3.14 -14.32 7.96
C LEU A 9 4.33 -14.41 7.00
N VAL A 10 5.29 -15.30 7.28
CA VAL A 10 6.42 -15.54 6.37
C VAL A 10 5.93 -16.03 5.00
N LEU A 11 4.97 -16.96 4.98
CA LEU A 11 4.37 -17.46 3.73
C LEU A 11 3.70 -16.33 2.94
N CYS A 12 2.93 -15.46 3.60
CA CYS A 12 2.33 -14.28 2.97
C CYS A 12 3.39 -13.35 2.38
N VAL A 13 4.45 -13.05 3.12
CA VAL A 13 5.54 -12.18 2.63
C VAL A 13 6.22 -12.83 1.42
N LEU A 14 6.50 -14.13 1.47
CA LEU A 14 7.08 -14.87 0.34
C LEU A 14 6.15 -14.89 -0.87
N ALA A 15 4.85 -15.09 -0.66
CA ALA A 15 3.86 -15.05 -1.75
C ALA A 15 3.79 -13.67 -2.41
N ILE A 16 3.79 -12.59 -1.60
CA ILE A 16 3.84 -11.21 -2.12
C ILE A 16 5.12 -10.99 -2.91
N ALA A 17 6.28 -11.41 -2.39
CA ALA A 17 7.56 -11.29 -3.09
C ALA A 17 7.56 -12.08 -4.42
N ALA A 18 6.99 -13.29 -4.44
CA ALA A 18 6.87 -14.09 -5.65
C ALA A 18 5.97 -13.44 -6.70
N VAL A 19 4.82 -12.88 -6.30
CA VAL A 19 3.93 -12.14 -7.20
C VAL A 19 4.63 -10.92 -7.79
N ILE A 20 5.36 -10.17 -6.96
CA ILE A 20 6.15 -9.02 -7.41
C ILE A 20 7.21 -9.45 -8.43
N LEU A 21 7.96 -10.52 -8.13
CA LEU A 21 9.00 -11.02 -9.02
C LEU A 21 8.42 -11.47 -10.37
N PHE A 22 7.36 -12.26 -10.35
CA PHE A 22 6.68 -12.73 -11.56
C PHE A 22 6.16 -11.56 -12.38
N PHE A 23 5.54 -10.58 -11.73
CA PHE A 23 5.05 -9.38 -12.36
C PHE A 23 6.17 -8.57 -13.03
N VAL A 24 7.30 -8.37 -12.34
CA VAL A 24 8.47 -7.65 -12.88
C VAL A 24 9.04 -8.38 -14.10
N LEU A 25 9.14 -9.72 -14.04
CA LEU A 25 9.71 -10.53 -15.11
C LEU A 25 8.82 -10.60 -16.35
N GLU A 26 7.50 -10.74 -16.16
CA GLU A 26 6.53 -10.80 -17.27
C GLU A 26 6.29 -9.43 -17.91
N ASN A 27 6.38 -8.35 -17.13
CA ASN A 27 6.04 -7.00 -17.58
C ASN A 27 7.28 -6.13 -17.78
N GLN A 28 8.27 -6.66 -18.52
CA GLN A 28 9.46 -5.91 -18.96
C GLN A 28 9.17 -4.88 -20.07
N GLN A 29 7.92 -4.82 -20.54
CA GLN A 29 7.51 -3.87 -21.57
C GLN A 29 7.63 -2.42 -21.08
N SER A 30 8.28 -1.60 -21.89
CA SER A 30 8.39 -0.16 -21.67
C SER A 30 7.10 0.54 -22.09
N VAL A 31 6.45 1.21 -21.15
CA VAL A 31 5.18 1.92 -21.35
C VAL A 31 5.38 3.39 -20.98
N ALA A 32 4.76 4.29 -21.76
CA ALA A 32 4.68 5.70 -21.43
C ALA A 32 3.34 5.98 -20.72
N LEU A 33 3.38 6.66 -19.58
CA LEU A 33 2.17 7.14 -18.92
C LEU A 33 1.71 8.44 -19.58
N VAL A 34 0.44 8.50 -19.96
CA VAL A 34 -0.19 9.74 -20.40
C VAL A 34 -1.13 10.21 -19.30
N LEU A 35 -0.85 11.38 -18.73
CA LEU A 35 -1.64 12.00 -17.68
C LEU A 35 -1.96 13.43 -18.10
N PHE A 36 -3.25 13.78 -18.14
CA PHE A 36 -3.70 15.14 -18.51
C PHE A 36 -3.13 15.64 -19.85
N GLY A 37 -2.90 14.73 -20.81
CA GLY A 37 -2.31 15.05 -22.11
C GLY A 37 -0.77 15.13 -22.15
N TRP A 38 -0.11 15.00 -21.00
CA TRP A 38 1.35 14.96 -20.89
C TRP A 38 1.83 13.51 -20.86
N SER A 39 2.82 13.18 -21.70
CA SER A 39 3.42 11.85 -21.77
C SER A 39 4.72 11.77 -21.00
N SER A 40 4.88 10.76 -20.15
CA SER A 40 6.16 10.44 -19.52
C SER A 40 7.11 9.75 -20.52
N PRO A 41 8.43 9.75 -20.24
CA PRO A 41 9.35 8.83 -20.89
C PRO A 41 8.89 7.37 -20.71
N ALA A 42 9.15 6.54 -21.71
CA ALA A 42 8.82 5.11 -21.65
C ALA A 42 9.74 4.42 -20.65
N ILE A 43 9.14 3.80 -19.63
CA ILE A 43 9.84 3.06 -18.58
C ILE A 43 9.15 1.70 -18.37
N PRO A 44 9.83 0.69 -17.80
CA PRO A 44 9.21 -0.61 -17.58
C PRO A 44 7.96 -0.48 -16.71
N LEU A 45 6.85 -1.08 -17.15
CA LEU A 45 5.56 -1.08 -16.43
C LEU A 45 5.72 -1.52 -14.97
N ALA A 46 6.61 -2.49 -14.76
CA ALA A 46 7.01 -3.00 -13.45
C ALA A 46 7.34 -1.89 -12.44
N VAL A 47 8.12 -0.88 -12.86
CA VAL A 47 8.59 0.22 -12.00
C VAL A 47 7.42 1.10 -11.58
N ILE A 48 6.53 1.43 -12.51
CA ILE A 48 5.36 2.29 -12.26
C ILE A 48 4.43 1.64 -11.22
N VAL A 49 4.11 0.37 -11.41
CA VAL A 49 3.20 -0.36 -10.51
C VAL A 49 3.85 -0.58 -9.15
N MET A 50 5.15 -0.88 -9.09
CA MET A 50 5.88 -0.97 -7.82
C MET A 50 5.79 0.35 -7.04
N LEU A 51 6.06 1.48 -7.69
CA LEU A 51 5.97 2.80 -7.06
C LEU A 51 4.53 3.09 -6.58
N ALA A 52 3.52 2.76 -7.38
CA ALA A 52 2.13 2.94 -6.99
C ALA A 52 1.76 2.11 -5.75
N LEU A 53 2.22 0.86 -5.65
CA LEU A 53 2.01 0.01 -4.49
C LEU A 53 2.71 0.55 -3.24
N LEU A 54 3.95 1.00 -3.36
CA LEU A 54 4.70 1.61 -2.26
C LEU A 54 4.03 2.89 -1.76
N LEU A 55 3.59 3.75 -2.69
CA LEU A 55 2.85 4.97 -2.37
C LEU A 55 1.52 4.63 -1.69
N GLY A 56 0.76 3.68 -2.21
CA GLY A 56 -0.49 3.20 -1.59
C GLY A 56 -0.26 2.66 -0.17
N LEU A 57 0.80 1.87 0.02
CA LEU A 57 1.19 1.34 1.33
C LEU A 57 1.59 2.43 2.32
N ALA A 58 2.23 3.51 1.86
CA ALA A 58 2.57 4.65 2.72
C ALA A 58 1.35 5.52 3.04
N VAL A 59 0.52 5.80 2.03
CA VAL A 59 -0.66 6.68 2.15
C VAL A 59 -1.76 6.03 3.00
N GLY A 60 -1.97 4.72 2.91
CA GLY A 60 -3.00 3.99 3.66
C GLY A 60 -2.93 4.21 5.18
N PRO A 61 -1.80 3.92 5.85
CA PRO A 61 -1.59 4.15 7.27
C PRO A 61 -1.68 5.63 7.67
N ILE A 62 -1.23 6.55 6.82
CA ILE A 62 -1.31 7.99 7.09
C ILE A 62 -2.78 8.42 7.15
N LEU A 63 -3.58 8.05 6.14
CA LEU A 63 -5.01 8.37 6.10
C LEU A 63 -5.77 7.65 7.21
N GLY A 64 -5.52 6.35 7.40
CA GLY A 64 -6.13 5.55 8.47
C GLY A 64 -5.81 6.10 9.85
N GLY A 65 -4.56 6.49 10.10
CA GLY A 65 -4.11 7.15 11.32
C GLY A 65 -4.81 8.48 11.54
N PHE A 66 -4.93 9.32 10.52
CA PHE A 66 -5.65 10.60 10.63
C PHE A 66 -7.12 10.41 11.00
N ILE A 67 -7.79 9.44 10.38
CA ILE A 67 -9.19 9.07 10.68
C ILE A 67 -9.31 8.54 12.10
N ALA A 68 -8.44 7.61 12.51
CA ALA A 68 -8.44 7.01 13.85
C ALA A 68 -8.23 8.06 14.95
N ILE A 69 -7.25 8.96 14.75
CA ILE A 69 -6.98 10.08 15.67
C ILE A 69 -8.21 11.00 15.78
N ARG A 70 -8.89 11.30 14.67
CA ARG A 70 -10.08 12.15 14.67
C ARG A 70 -11.27 11.47 15.36
N ALA A 71 -11.44 10.16 15.16
CA ALA A 71 -12.50 9.37 15.81
C ALA A 71 -12.28 9.26 17.33
N GLY A 72 -11.06 8.94 17.76
CA GLY A 72 -10.69 8.88 19.19
C GLY A 72 -10.89 10.22 19.92
N ARG A 73 -10.57 11.35 19.25
CA ARG A 73 -10.83 12.69 19.78
C ARG A 73 -12.32 13.02 19.96
N ARG A 74 -13.22 12.44 19.14
CA ARG A 74 -14.68 12.64 19.31
C ARG A 74 -15.21 11.84 20.50
N LEU A 75 -14.83 10.56 20.61
CA LEU A 75 -15.25 9.69 21.72
C LEU A 75 -14.87 10.27 23.08
N ARG A 76 -13.64 10.80 23.21
CA ARG A 76 -13.15 11.41 24.45
C ARG A 76 -13.89 12.70 24.83
N ARG A 77 -14.36 13.49 23.85
CA ARG A 77 -15.16 14.70 24.10
C ARG A 77 -16.61 14.39 24.49
N SER A 78 -17.20 13.33 23.95
CA SER A 78 -18.54 12.88 24.35
C SER A 78 -18.55 12.31 25.77
N ALA A 79 -17.50 11.59 26.18
CA ALA A 79 -17.38 11.10 27.56
C ALA A 79 -17.25 12.24 28.59
N VAL A 80 -16.52 13.30 28.27
CA VAL A 80 -16.36 14.48 29.16
C VAL A 80 -17.63 15.34 29.26
N ARG A 81 -18.56 15.27 28.29
CA ARG A 81 -19.86 15.96 28.35
C ARG A 81 -20.97 15.16 29.03
N ALA A 82 -20.73 13.88 29.29
CA ALA A 82 -21.69 12.97 29.92
C ALA A 82 -21.48 12.83 31.45
N VAL A 83 -20.46 13.52 32.00
CA VAL A 83 -20.15 13.67 33.43
C VAL A 83 -20.46 15.10 33.82
#